data_AF-A0A3M1I5T2-F1
#
_entry.id   AF-A0A3M1I5T2-F1
#
_cell.length_a   1.000
_cell.length_b   1.000
_cell.length_c   1.000
_cell.angle_alpha   90.00
_cell.angle_beta   90.00
_cell.angle_gamma   90.00
#
_symmetry.space_group_name_H-M   'P 1'
#
loop_
_entity.id
_entity.type
_entity.pdbx_description
1 polymer ?
#
loop_
_entity_poly.entity_id
_entity_poly.type
_entity_poly.pdbx_seq_one_letter_code
_entity_poly.pdbx_strand_id
1 'polypeptide(L)'
;MTARDDLLIGVVGPCGAGKSTLIEGLKRHGYTARHIAQEHSYVPDMWQRLTNPDVLVFLQASYPVTCRRRNLTWTEAEYREQQRRLEHARQHADLYLETDNLSIQEVLQRVLSFLASRRGT
;
A
#
# COMPACT_ATOMS: atom_id res chain seq x y z
N MET A 1 16.14 15.34 19.86
CA MET A 1 16.09 14.45 18.68
C MET A 1 15.02 13.41 18.97
N THR A 2 13.76 13.74 18.71
CA THR A 2 12.60 12.95 19.14
C THR A 2 12.54 11.64 18.36
N ALA A 3 12.35 10.53 19.07
CA ALA A 3 12.23 9.19 18.52
C ALA A 3 11.23 9.20 17.36
N ARG A 4 11.71 8.96 16.13
CA ARG A 4 10.84 8.70 15.01
C ARG A 4 10.32 7.27 15.21
N ASP A 5 9.02 7.18 15.50
CA ASP A 5 8.29 5.99 15.94
C ASP A 5 8.78 4.66 15.36
N ASP A 6 8.86 3.65 16.21
CA ASP A 6 9.08 2.24 15.85
C ASP A 6 7.90 1.62 15.06
N LEU A 7 6.91 2.42 14.64
CA LEU A 7 5.77 1.96 13.84
C LEU A 7 6.24 1.40 12.49
N LEU A 8 6.00 0.11 12.29
CA LEU A 8 6.19 -0.56 11.03
C LEU A 8 4.95 -0.40 10.15
N ILE A 9 5.10 0.35 9.06
CA ILE A 9 4.05 0.54 8.06
C ILE A 9 4.19 -0.53 6.96
N GLY A 10 3.18 -1.36 6.80
CA GLY A 10 3.04 -2.28 5.68
C GLY A 10 2.27 -1.63 4.54
N VAL A 11 2.83 -1.63 3.33
CA VAL A 11 2.16 -1.10 2.13
C VAL A 11 1.85 -2.23 1.15
N VAL A 12 0.57 -2.38 0.81
CA VAL A 12 0.01 -3.49 0.01
C VAL A 12 -0.97 -2.94 -1.05
N GLY A 13 -1.28 -3.72 -2.10
CA GLY A 13 -2.14 -3.30 -3.21
C GLY A 13 -1.74 -3.95 -4.54
N PRO A 14 -2.45 -3.74 -5.67
CA PRO A 14 -2.08 -4.33 -6.95
C PRO A 14 -0.78 -3.72 -7.52
N CYS A 15 -0.17 -4.42 -8.47
CA CYS A 15 0.93 -3.88 -9.25
C CYS A 15 0.55 -2.55 -9.92
N GLY A 16 1.43 -1.55 -9.86
CA GLY A 16 1.13 -0.22 -10.43
C GLY A 16 0.34 0.73 -9.53
N ALA A 17 -0.04 0.32 -8.31
CA ALA A 17 -0.74 1.17 -7.34
C ALA A 17 0.13 2.27 -6.68
N GLY A 18 1.45 2.30 -6.95
CA GLY A 18 2.35 3.33 -6.40
C GLY A 18 3.02 2.98 -5.06
N LYS A 19 2.99 1.71 -4.65
CA LYS A 19 3.54 1.21 -3.37
C LYS A 19 4.99 1.59 -3.13
N SER A 20 5.89 1.35 -4.11
CA SER A 20 7.32 1.67 -3.99
C SER A 20 7.55 3.16 -3.79
N THR A 21 6.84 3.99 -4.54
CA THR A 21 6.94 5.45 -4.46
C THR A 21 6.45 5.98 -3.10
N LEU A 22 5.34 5.44 -2.58
CA LEU A 22 4.87 5.78 -1.23
C LEU A 22 5.91 5.39 -0.16
N ILE A 23 6.47 4.18 -0.24
CA ILE A 23 7.47 3.69 0.72
C ILE A 23 8.69 4.61 0.74
N GLU A 24 9.20 5.03 -0.42
CA GLU A 24 10.31 5.98 -0.49
C GLU A 24 9.94 7.33 0.14
N GLY A 25 8.73 7.83 -0.12
CA GLY A 25 8.22 9.06 0.49
C GLY A 25 8.15 8.97 2.02
N LEU A 26 7.59 7.88 2.55
CA LEU A 26 7.49 7.63 3.99
C LEU A 26 8.87 7.53 4.66
N LYS A 27 9.82 6.82 4.03
CA LYS A 27 11.20 6.72 4.52
C LYS A 27 11.89 8.07 4.62
N ARG A 28 11.69 8.97 3.63
CA ARG A 28 12.22 10.34 3.68
C ARG A 28 11.64 11.17 4.82
N HIS A 29 10.41 10.87 5.25
CA HIS A 29 9.77 11.49 6.41
C HIS A 29 10.11 10.80 7.73
N GLY A 30 10.97 9.78 7.71
CA GLY A 30 11.47 9.13 8.90
C GLY A 30 10.65 7.94 9.40
N TYR A 31 9.71 7.43 8.59
CA TYR A 31 8.94 6.24 8.93
C TYR A 31 9.61 4.95 8.46
N THR A 32 9.41 3.87 9.21
CA THR A 32 9.77 2.52 8.80
C THR A 32 8.64 1.93 7.95
N ALA A 33 8.87 1.80 6.63
CA ALA A 33 7.87 1.27 5.71
C ALA A 33 8.39 0.06 4.91
N ARG A 34 7.55 -0.98 4.77
CA ARG A 34 7.84 -2.21 4.04
C ARG A 34 6.81 -2.47 2.94
N HIS A 35 7.32 -2.97 1.82
CA HIS A 35 6.49 -3.47 0.73
C HIS A 35 6.00 -4.87 1.07
N ILE A 36 4.70 -5.11 0.93
CA ILE A 36 4.10 -6.43 1.07
C ILE A 36 3.57 -6.88 -0.29
N ALA A 37 4.24 -7.87 -0.88
CA ALA A 37 3.93 -8.42 -2.21
C ALA A 37 2.74 -9.42 -2.18
N GLN A 38 1.65 -9.08 -1.48
CA GLN A 38 0.48 -9.94 -1.28
C GLN A 38 -0.20 -10.31 -2.62
N GLU A 39 -0.14 -9.43 -3.61
CA GLU A 39 -0.67 -9.66 -4.97
C GLU A 39 -0.02 -10.86 -5.69
N HIS A 40 1.12 -11.36 -5.18
CA HIS A 40 1.85 -12.51 -5.69
C HIS A 40 1.72 -13.76 -4.81
N SER A 41 0.88 -13.74 -3.77
CA SER A 41 0.72 -14.85 -2.82
C SER A 41 -0.68 -15.44 -2.83
N TYR A 42 -0.76 -16.77 -2.72
CA TYR A 42 -2.03 -17.48 -2.52
C TYR A 42 -2.42 -17.61 -1.04
N VAL A 43 -1.53 -17.28 -0.10
CA VAL A 43 -1.82 -17.29 1.34
C VAL A 43 -2.51 -15.96 1.68
N PRO A 44 -3.81 -15.96 2.05
CA PRO A 44 -4.59 -14.71 2.16
C PRO A 44 -4.03 -13.73 3.20
N ASP A 45 -3.50 -14.26 4.30
CA ASP A 45 -2.96 -13.52 5.44
C ASP A 45 -1.43 -13.48 5.46
N MET A 46 -0.76 -13.69 4.32
CA MET A 46 0.70 -13.62 4.22
C MET A 46 1.25 -12.28 4.74
N TRP A 47 0.56 -11.17 4.45
CA TRP A 47 0.91 -9.85 4.95
C TRP A 47 1.06 -9.84 6.48
N GLN A 48 0.15 -10.52 7.18
CA GLN A 48 0.13 -10.60 8.63
C GLN A 48 1.20 -11.56 9.13
N ARG A 49 1.33 -12.75 8.50
CA ARG A 49 2.28 -13.77 8.96
C ARG A 49 3.75 -13.40 8.77
N LEU A 50 4.08 -12.72 7.68
CA LEU A 50 5.48 -12.44 7.32
C LEU A 50 5.94 -11.04 7.75
N THR A 51 5.03 -10.07 7.75
CA THR A 51 5.38 -8.67 8.07
C THR A 51 4.76 -8.20 9.37
N ASN A 52 3.50 -8.58 9.65
CA ASN A 52 2.73 -8.17 10.83
C ASN A 52 2.89 -6.67 11.16
N PRO A 53 2.55 -5.75 10.23
CA PRO A 53 2.78 -4.33 10.43
C PRO A 53 1.86 -3.75 11.52
N ASP A 54 2.32 -2.69 12.20
CA ASP A 54 1.49 -1.91 13.13
C ASP A 54 0.41 -1.10 12.41
N VAL A 55 0.67 -0.75 11.14
CA VAL A 55 -0.27 -0.06 10.26
C VAL A 55 -0.22 -0.68 8.87
N LEU A 56 -1.36 -1.16 8.37
CA LEU A 56 -1.52 -1.69 7.02
C LEU A 56 -2.19 -0.64 6.09
N VAL A 57 -1.43 -0.11 5.13
CA VAL A 57 -1.91 0.80 4.10
C VAL A 57 -2.15 0.05 2.80
N PHE A 58 -3.40 0.06 2.34
CA PHE A 58 -3.80 -0.52 1.07
C PHE A 58 -3.95 0.57 0.00
N LEU A 59 -3.16 0.47 -1.08
CA LEU A 59 -3.30 1.31 -2.25
C LEU A 59 -4.06 0.57 -3.35
N GLN A 60 -5.15 1.13 -3.85
CA GLN A 60 -5.87 0.63 -5.01
C GLN A 60 -5.53 1.46 -6.26
N ALA A 61 -5.39 0.79 -7.39
CA ALA A 61 -5.43 1.42 -8.70
C ALA A 61 -6.28 0.56 -9.63
N SER A 62 -7.07 1.17 -10.51
CA SER A 62 -7.87 0.43 -11.49
C SER A 62 -7.00 -0.19 -12.58
N TYR A 63 -7.51 -1.26 -13.21
CA TYR A 63 -6.82 -1.95 -14.30
C TYR A 63 -6.34 -1.01 -15.43
N PRO A 64 -7.15 -0.06 -15.95
CA PRO A 64 -6.67 0.90 -16.96
C PRO A 64 -5.50 1.74 -16.47
N VAL A 65 -5.54 2.18 -15.20
CA VAL A 65 -4.47 3.00 -14.59
C VAL A 65 -3.20 2.18 -14.39
N THR A 66 -3.30 0.93 -13.94
CA THR A 66 -2.13 0.05 -13.78
C THR A 66 -1.44 -0.21 -15.11
N CYS A 67 -2.21 -0.44 -16.18
CA CYS A 67 -1.68 -0.61 -17.53
C CYS A 67 -0.96 0.65 -18.01
N ARG A 68 -1.60 1.82 -17.88
CA ARG A 68 -1.02 3.11 -18.29
C ARG A 68 0.29 3.43 -17.56
N ARG A 69 0.38 3.16 -16.25
CA ARG A 69 1.55 3.52 -15.43
C ARG A 69 2.78 2.65 -15.67
N ARG A 70 2.58 1.38 -16.03
CA ARG A 70 3.67 0.38 -16.05
C ARG A 70 3.88 -0.26 -17.42
N ASN A 71 3.12 0.17 -18.45
CA ASN A 71 3.09 -0.43 -19.78
C ASN A 71 3.01 -1.95 -19.72
N LEU A 72 2.18 -2.46 -18.80
CA LEU A 72 2.08 -3.90 -18.52
C LEU A 72 1.35 -4.59 -19.66
N THR A 73 1.87 -5.73 -20.09
CA THR A 73 1.24 -6.63 -21.07
C THR A 73 0.25 -7.59 -20.43
N TRP A 74 -0.29 -7.25 -19.26
CA TRP A 74 -1.15 -8.14 -18.49
C TRP A 74 -2.61 -8.01 -18.91
N THR A 75 -3.30 -9.13 -18.88
CA THR A 75 -4.74 -9.26 -19.12
C THR A 75 -5.53 -8.77 -17.91
N GLU A 76 -6.79 -8.40 -18.14
CA GLU A 76 -7.71 -8.05 -17.05
C GLU A 76 -7.92 -9.24 -16.08
N ALA A 77 -7.80 -10.48 -16.56
CA ALA A 77 -7.88 -11.67 -15.73
C ALA A 77 -6.74 -11.74 -14.69
N GLU A 78 -5.51 -11.40 -15.09
CA GLU A 78 -4.36 -11.33 -14.18
C GLU A 78 -4.52 -10.22 -13.14
N TYR A 79 -5.12 -9.08 -13.52
CA TYR A 79 -5.48 -8.03 -12.56
C TYR A 79 -6.54 -8.53 -11.57
N ARG A 80 -7.60 -9.18 -12.04
CA ARG A 80 -8.65 -9.74 -11.16
C ARG A 80 -8.09 -10.77 -10.18
N GLU A 81 -7.13 -11.59 -10.60
CA GLU A 81 -6.48 -12.55 -9.71
C GLU A 81 -5.64 -11.84 -8.62
N GLN A 82 -4.95 -10.75 -8.94
CA GLN A 82 -4.31 -9.92 -7.90
C GLN A 82 -5.34 -9.40 -6.90
N GLN A 83 -6.47 -8.85 -7.39
CA GLN A 83 -7.55 -8.38 -6.50
C GLN A 83 -8.05 -9.48 -5.57
N ARG A 84 -8.24 -10.71 -6.08
CA ARG A 84 -8.64 -11.87 -5.26
C ARG A 84 -7.63 -12.18 -4.16
N ARG A 85 -6.33 -12.19 -4.49
CA ARG A 85 -5.24 -12.45 -3.51
C ARG A 85 -5.09 -11.35 -2.47
N LEU A 86 -5.43 -10.12 -2.85
CA LEU A 86 -5.37 -8.93 -2.02
C LEU A 86 -6.57 -8.78 -1.08
N GLU A 87 -7.65 -9.55 -1.28
CA GLU A 87 -8.93 -9.35 -0.59
C GLU A 87 -8.79 -9.30 0.93
N HIS A 88 -8.07 -10.25 1.51
CA HIS A 88 -7.88 -10.32 2.95
C HIS A 88 -7.07 -9.11 3.47
N ALA A 89 -6.01 -8.68 2.77
CA ALA A 89 -5.29 -7.46 3.15
C ALA A 89 -6.16 -6.20 3.03
N ARG A 90 -7.05 -6.14 2.03
CA ARG A 90 -7.97 -5.02 1.80
C ARG A 90 -9.00 -4.90 2.92
N GLN A 91 -9.57 -6.01 3.37
CA GLN A 91 -10.55 -6.05 4.46
C GLN A 91 -9.97 -5.65 5.82
N HIS A 92 -8.67 -5.87 6.01
CA HIS A 92 -7.96 -5.60 7.26
C HIS A 92 -7.10 -4.33 7.23
N ALA A 93 -7.17 -3.54 6.15
CA ALA A 93 -6.37 -2.33 6.02
C ALA A 93 -6.82 -1.25 7.01
N ASP A 94 -5.84 -0.66 7.71
CA ASP A 94 -6.07 0.52 8.54
C ASP A 94 -6.41 1.76 7.70
N LEU A 95 -5.83 1.84 6.49
CA LEU A 95 -6.09 2.90 5.53
C LEU A 95 -6.20 2.32 4.13
N TYR A 96 -7.30 2.63 3.45
CA TYR A 96 -7.52 2.32 2.04
C TYR A 96 -7.49 3.60 1.21
N LEU A 97 -6.72 3.61 0.10
CA LEU A 97 -6.64 4.76 -0.81
C LEU A 97 -6.77 4.35 -2.27
N GLU A 98 -7.76 4.90 -2.95
CA GLU A 98 -7.85 4.91 -4.42
C GLU A 98 -6.84 5.91 -4.99
N THR A 99 -5.93 5.43 -5.83
CA THR A 99 -4.80 6.23 -6.34
C THR A 99 -4.99 6.75 -7.76
N ASP A 100 -6.09 6.40 -8.43
CA ASP A 100 -6.29 6.67 -9.87
C ASP A 100 -6.13 8.14 -10.26
N ASN A 101 -6.72 9.01 -9.43
CA ASN A 101 -6.78 10.45 -9.65
C ASN A 101 -5.90 11.23 -8.65
N LEU A 102 -5.02 10.55 -7.92
CA LEU A 102 -4.13 11.17 -6.97
C LEU A 102 -2.72 11.26 -7.56
N SER A 103 -2.10 12.42 -7.41
CA SER A 103 -0.67 12.58 -7.58
C SER A 103 0.10 11.84 -6.48
N ILE A 104 1.38 11.59 -6.74
CA ILE A 104 2.29 10.98 -5.76
C ILE A 104 2.31 11.77 -4.44
N GLN A 105 2.30 13.10 -4.53
CA GLN A 105 2.32 13.98 -3.36
C GLN A 105 1.02 13.87 -2.57
N GLU A 106 -0.14 13.82 -3.23
CA GLU A 106 -1.43 13.67 -2.54
C GLU A 106 -1.55 12.31 -1.85
N VAL A 107 -1.10 11.22 -2.48
CA VAL A 107 -1.05 9.89 -1.83
C VAL A 107 -0.20 9.96 -0.57
N LEU A 108 1.02 10.51 -0.66
CA LEU A 108 1.93 10.64 0.48
C LEU A 108 1.31 11.50 1.59
N GLN A 109 0.76 12.66 1.27
CA GLN A 109 0.17 13.57 2.26
C GLN A 109 -1.03 12.93 2.97
N ARG A 110 -1.90 12.21 2.26
CA ARG A 110 -3.03 11.51 2.88
C ARG A 110 -2.57 10.45 3.89
N VAL A 111 -1.52 9.68 3.54
CA VAL A 111 -0.96 8.69 4.46
C VAL A 111 -0.29 9.35 5.66
N LEU A 112 0.48 10.43 5.45
CA LEU A 112 1.10 11.18 6.55
C LEU A 112 0.07 11.77 7.51
N SER A 113 -1.00 12.37 6.99
CA SER A 113 -2.10 12.91 7.79
C SER A 113 -2.80 11.84 8.62
N PHE A 114 -3.03 10.65 8.03
CA PHE A 114 -3.60 9.51 8.75
C PHE A 114 -2.68 9.02 9.88
N LEU A 115 -1.37 8.92 9.62
CA LEU A 115 -0.40 8.52 10.63
C LEU A 115 -0.32 9.55 11.77
N ALA A 116 -0.41 10.85 11.44
CA ALA A 116 -0.43 11.92 12.43
C ALA A 116 -1.69 11.88 13.30
N SER A 117 -2.87 11.62 12.72
CA SER A 117 -4.12 11.54 13.50
C SER A 117 -4.13 10.37 14.49
N ARG A 118 -3.45 9.26 14.18
CA ARG A 118 -3.33 8.11 15.10
C ARG A 118 -2.44 8.39 16.31
N ARG A 119 -1.58 9.42 16.27
CA ARG A 119 -0.73 9.82 17.41
C ARG A 119 -1.43 10.76 18.39
N GLY A 120 -2.55 11.36 17.98
CA GLY A 120 -3.30 12.34 18.77
C GLY A 120 -4.38 11.75 19.68
N THR A 121 -4.39 10.42 19.88
CA THR A 121 -5.30 9.70 20.78
C THR A 121 -4.49 9.00 21.84
#